data_AF-A0A7J5YVD2-F1
#
_entry.id   AF-A0A7J5YVD2-F1
#
_cell.length_a   1.000
_cell.length_b   1.000
_cell.length_c   1.000
_cell.angle_alpha   90.00
_cell.angle_beta   90.00
_cell.angle_gamma   90.00
#
_symmetry.space_group_name_H-M   'P 1'
#
loop_
_entity.id
_entity.type
_entity.pdbx_description
1 polymer ?
#
loop_
_entity_poly.entity_id
_entity_poly.type
_entity_poly.pdbx_seq_one_letter_code
_entity_poly.pdbx_strand_id
1 'polypeptide(L)'
;MSPEERDELSNIRRRKRELLDDIERLKFEIAEVMTEIEQLTCVGESKTTQRNKQIAMGRKKFNMDPKKGIQFLLENDLLQHTPEEVSQFLYKGEGLNKTVIGDYLGEREDFNLKVLSAFVELHEFADLNLVQALRQFLWSFRLPGEAQKIDRMMEAFASRYCQCNPGVFQSTDTCYVLSFAIIMLNTSLHNPNVRDKPPVERFISMNRGINEGGICPRSFSG
;
A
#
# COMPACT_ATOMS: atom_id res chain seq x y z
N MET A 1 -31.48 -17.71 -75.52
CA MET A 1 -31.45 -18.24 -74.16
C MET A 1 -32.39 -19.42 -74.09
N SER A 2 -31.89 -20.57 -73.64
CA SER A 2 -32.72 -21.73 -73.36
C SER A 2 -33.63 -21.45 -72.15
N PRO A 3 -34.74 -22.20 -71.99
CA PRO A 3 -35.61 -22.07 -70.82
C PRO A 3 -34.86 -22.31 -69.50
N GLU A 4 -33.90 -23.23 -69.49
CA GLU A 4 -33.05 -23.57 -68.33
C GLU A 4 -32.15 -22.40 -67.93
N GLU A 5 -31.49 -21.73 -68.89
CA GLU A 5 -30.65 -20.55 -68.61
C GLU A 5 -31.48 -19.38 -68.02
N ARG A 6 -32.76 -19.28 -68.38
CA ARG A 6 -33.67 -18.24 -67.87
C ARG A 6 -34.08 -18.52 -66.42
N ASP A 7 -34.26 -19.79 -66.08
CA ASP A 7 -34.62 -20.23 -64.72
C ASP A 7 -33.42 -20.14 -63.77
N GLU A 8 -32.22 -20.52 -64.21
CA GLU A 8 -30.97 -20.32 -63.46
C GLU A 8 -30.71 -18.83 -63.19
N LEU A 9 -30.88 -17.96 -64.18
CA LEU A 9 -30.71 -16.51 -64.00
C LEU A 9 -31.75 -15.92 -63.02
N SER A 10 -32.97 -16.46 -63.03
CA SER A 10 -34.03 -16.15 -62.06
C SER A 10 -33.61 -16.54 -60.64
N ASN A 11 -33.11 -17.76 -60.46
CA ASN A 11 -32.65 -18.29 -59.19
C ASN A 11 -31.44 -17.50 -58.64
N ILE A 12 -30.47 -17.16 -59.50
CA ILE A 12 -29.32 -16.31 -59.13
C ILE A 12 -29.79 -14.93 -58.69
N ARG A 13 -30.74 -14.31 -59.40
CA ARG A 13 -31.29 -13.00 -59.03
C ARG A 13 -32.04 -13.03 -57.70
N ARG A 14 -32.76 -14.12 -57.41
CA ARG A 14 -33.43 -14.33 -56.13
C ARG A 14 -32.40 -14.45 -55.00
N ARG A 15 -31.40 -15.31 -55.16
CA ARG A 15 -30.34 -15.55 -54.16
C ARG A 15 -29.49 -14.32 -53.90
N LYS A 16 -29.21 -13.53 -54.95
CA LYS A 16 -28.55 -12.22 -54.80
C LYS A 16 -29.38 -11.25 -53.96
N ARG A 17 -30.71 -11.29 -54.07
CA ARG A 17 -31.62 -10.45 -53.28
C ARG A 17 -31.61 -10.86 -51.80
N GLU A 18 -31.72 -12.17 -51.55
CA GLU A 18 -31.63 -12.74 -50.19
C GLU A 18 -30.29 -12.38 -49.51
N LEU A 19 -29.17 -12.50 -50.23
CA LEU A 19 -27.85 -12.10 -49.70
C LEU A 19 -27.73 -10.59 -49.44
N LEU A 20 -28.39 -9.75 -50.24
CA LEU A 20 -28.38 -8.30 -50.01
C LEU A 20 -29.19 -7.94 -48.77
N ASP A 21 -30.34 -8.59 -48.56
CA ASP A 21 -31.16 -8.40 -47.37
C ASP A 21 -30.41 -8.88 -46.11
N ASP A 22 -29.70 -10.01 -46.18
CA ASP A 22 -28.86 -10.51 -45.08
C ASP A 22 -27.70 -9.57 -44.75
N ILE A 23 -27.04 -8.98 -45.77
CA ILE A 23 -25.99 -7.98 -45.57
C ILE A 23 -26.55 -6.72 -44.90
N GLU A 24 -27.73 -6.28 -45.29
CA GLU A 24 -28.38 -5.10 -44.70
C GLU A 24 -28.76 -5.36 -43.24
N ARG A 25 -29.25 -6.57 -42.94
CA ARG A 25 -29.54 -7.00 -41.57
C ARG A 25 -28.28 -7.07 -40.70
N LEU A 26 -27.20 -7.69 -41.20
CA LEU A 26 -25.93 -7.76 -40.48
C LEU A 26 -25.32 -6.37 -40.25
N LYS A 27 -25.48 -5.44 -41.19
CA LYS A 27 -25.07 -4.04 -40.98
C LYS A 27 -25.83 -3.38 -39.84
N PHE A 28 -27.14 -3.64 -39.73
CA PHE A 28 -27.95 -3.12 -38.64
C PHE A 28 -27.52 -3.69 -37.28
N GLU A 29 -27.31 -5.01 -37.21
CA GLU A 29 -26.84 -5.69 -36.00
C GLU A 29 -25.44 -5.19 -35.58
N ILE A 30 -24.52 -4.99 -36.53
CA ILE A 30 -23.20 -4.41 -36.24
C ILE A 30 -23.33 -2.98 -35.69
N ALA A 31 -24.20 -2.15 -36.27
CA ALA A 31 -24.40 -0.77 -35.80
C ALA A 31 -24.97 -0.72 -34.38
N GLU A 32 -25.89 -1.63 -34.05
CA GLU A 32 -26.46 -1.77 -32.71
C GLU A 32 -25.39 -2.20 -31.68
N VAL A 33 -24.60 -3.22 -32.00
CA VAL A 33 -23.49 -3.68 -31.15
C VAL A 33 -22.43 -2.59 -30.96
N MET A 34 -22.08 -1.84 -32.01
CA MET A 34 -21.15 -0.71 -31.89
C MET A 34 -21.69 0.37 -30.94
N THR A 35 -23.00 0.65 -31.00
CA THR A 35 -23.65 1.62 -30.11
C THR A 35 -23.64 1.15 -28.65
N GLU A 36 -23.88 -0.14 -28.40
CA GLU A 36 -23.78 -0.72 -27.06
C GLU A 36 -22.36 -0.64 -26.50
N ILE A 37 -21.35 -0.97 -27.32
CA ILE A 37 -19.93 -0.88 -26.94
C ILE A 37 -19.57 0.57 -26.57
N GLU A 38 -20.00 1.56 -27.36
CA GLU A 38 -19.76 2.98 -27.08
C GLU A 38 -20.45 3.46 -25.79
N GLN A 39 -21.65 2.97 -25.50
CA GLN A 39 -22.34 3.30 -24.24
C GLN A 39 -21.61 2.68 -23.03
N LEU A 40 -21.17 1.43 -23.15
CA LEU A 40 -20.40 0.74 -22.10
C LEU A 40 -19.06 1.43 -21.82
N THR A 41 -18.33 1.88 -22.86
CA THR A 41 -17.06 2.59 -22.68
C THR A 41 -17.25 3.97 -22.04
N CYS A 42 -18.23 4.76 -22.49
CA CYS A 42 -18.55 6.07 -21.89
C CYS A 42 -18.92 5.96 -20.40
N VAL A 43 -19.72 4.96 -20.05
CA VAL A 43 -20.11 4.70 -18.65
C VAL A 43 -18.90 4.25 -17.83
N GLY A 44 -18.01 3.43 -18.41
CA GLY A 44 -16.77 2.97 -17.77
C GLY A 44 -15.80 4.12 -17.44
N GLU A 45 -15.60 5.04 -18.38
CA GLU A 45 -14.71 6.21 -18.19
C GLU A 45 -15.26 7.19 -17.14
N SER A 46 -16.57 7.44 -17.16
CA SER A 46 -17.23 8.33 -16.20
C SER A 46 -17.18 7.76 -14.77
N LYS A 47 -17.45 6.45 -14.61
CA LYS A 47 -17.36 5.76 -13.31
C LYS A 47 -15.93 5.73 -12.76
N THR A 48 -14.94 5.49 -13.61
CA THR A 48 -13.52 5.49 -13.21
C THR A 48 -13.08 6.88 -12.76
N THR A 49 -13.49 7.91 -13.51
CA THR A 49 -13.20 9.31 -13.16
C THR A 49 -13.88 9.72 -11.85
N GLN A 50 -15.12 9.28 -11.62
CA GLN A 50 -15.84 9.53 -10.37
C GLN A 50 -15.20 8.81 -9.18
N ARG A 51 -14.83 7.54 -9.34
CA ARG A 51 -14.12 6.75 -8.31
C ARG A 51 -12.81 7.43 -7.90
N ASN A 52 -12.00 7.86 -8.88
CA ASN A 52 -10.73 8.55 -8.63
C ASN A 52 -10.93 9.87 -7.88
N LYS A 53 -11.98 10.63 -8.22
CA LYS A 53 -12.35 11.86 -7.49
C LYS A 53 -12.74 11.57 -6.04
N GLN A 54 -13.51 10.52 -5.79
CA GLN A 54 -13.90 10.16 -4.43
C GLN A 54 -12.70 9.67 -3.61
N ILE A 55 -11.79 8.88 -4.19
CA ILE A 55 -10.54 8.47 -3.53
C ILE A 55 -9.69 9.69 -3.17
N ALA A 56 -9.53 10.65 -4.10
CA ALA A 56 -8.81 11.89 -3.83
C ALA A 56 -9.45 12.71 -2.70
N MET A 57 -10.78 12.75 -2.64
CA MET A 57 -11.52 13.38 -1.55
C MET A 57 -11.32 12.65 -0.21
N GLY A 58 -11.36 11.31 -0.22
CA GLY A 58 -11.12 10.47 0.95
C GLY A 58 -9.70 10.65 1.50
N ARG A 59 -8.69 10.74 0.64
CA ARG A 59 -7.30 11.07 1.01
C ARG A 59 -7.18 12.45 1.67
N LYS A 60 -7.86 13.47 1.11
CA LYS A 60 -7.91 14.80 1.72
C LYS A 60 -8.58 14.79 3.09
N LYS A 61 -9.69 14.05 3.23
CA LYS A 61 -10.37 13.87 4.52
C LYS A 61 -9.46 13.15 5.51
N PHE A 62 -8.75 12.10 5.09
CA PHE A 62 -7.78 11.38 5.93
C PHE A 62 -6.70 12.32 6.45
N ASN A 63 -6.15 13.20 5.60
CA ASN A 63 -5.14 14.16 6.01
C ASN A 63 -5.64 15.22 7.02
N MET A 64 -6.96 15.45 7.11
CA MET A 64 -7.56 16.31 8.12
C MET A 64 -7.93 15.55 9.39
N ASP A 65 -8.51 14.36 9.24
CA ASP A 65 -8.98 13.49 10.30
C ASP A 65 -8.91 12.04 9.79
N PRO A 66 -7.93 11.24 10.26
CA PRO A 66 -7.68 9.91 9.68
C PRO A 66 -8.86 8.97 9.89
N LYS A 67 -9.55 9.06 11.04
CA LYS A 67 -10.71 8.20 11.34
C LYS A 67 -11.86 8.51 10.39
N LYS A 68 -12.19 9.80 10.20
CA LYS A 68 -13.24 10.20 9.24
C LYS A 68 -12.85 9.93 7.79
N GLY A 69 -11.57 10.04 7.45
CA GLY A 69 -11.06 9.72 6.12
C GLY A 69 -11.25 8.25 5.77
N ILE A 70 -10.85 7.35 6.67
CA ILE A 70 -11.07 5.91 6.51
C ILE A 70 -12.58 5.61 6.47
N GLN A 71 -13.37 6.17 7.41
CA GLN A 71 -14.82 5.98 7.41
C GLN A 71 -15.47 6.42 6.09
N PHE A 72 -15.08 7.55 5.52
CA PHE A 72 -15.59 8.01 4.23
C PHE A 72 -15.23 7.04 3.09
N LEU A 73 -14.00 6.50 3.08
CA LEU A 73 -13.57 5.54 2.06
C LEU A 73 -14.35 4.22 2.17
N LEU A 74 -14.68 3.80 3.38
CA LEU A 74 -15.50 2.61 3.66
C LEU A 74 -16.96 2.81 3.22
N GLU A 75 -17.56 3.95 3.58
CA GLU A 75 -18.95 4.29 3.24
C GLU A 75 -19.19 4.45 1.74
N ASN A 76 -18.14 4.73 0.96
CA ASN A 76 -18.22 4.86 -0.50
C ASN A 76 -17.76 3.59 -1.25
N ASP A 77 -17.57 2.46 -0.57
CA ASP A 77 -17.08 1.19 -1.14
C ASP A 77 -15.75 1.34 -1.91
N LEU A 78 -14.90 2.27 -1.46
CA LEU A 78 -13.58 2.54 -2.02
C LEU A 78 -12.48 1.76 -1.30
N LEU A 79 -12.76 1.32 -0.08
CA LEU A 79 -11.88 0.56 0.80
C LEU A 79 -12.75 -0.46 1.55
N GLN A 80 -12.23 -1.66 1.82
CA GLN A 80 -12.94 -2.62 2.67
C GLN A 80 -12.61 -2.38 4.15
N HIS A 81 -13.54 -2.74 5.04
CA HIS A 81 -13.34 -2.64 6.49
C HIS A 81 -12.48 -3.79 7.03
N THR A 82 -11.32 -4.01 6.42
CA THR A 82 -10.36 -5.04 6.81
C THR A 82 -9.01 -4.40 7.14
N PRO A 83 -8.32 -4.83 8.21
CA PRO A 83 -7.02 -4.27 8.57
C PRO A 83 -5.99 -4.32 7.45
N GLU A 84 -6.04 -5.38 6.63
CA GLU A 84 -5.14 -5.64 5.52
C GLU A 84 -5.32 -4.59 4.41
N GLU A 85 -6.55 -4.33 3.99
CA GLU A 85 -6.85 -3.32 2.95
C GLU A 85 -6.48 -1.91 3.43
N VAL A 86 -6.81 -1.57 4.68
CA VAL A 86 -6.44 -0.29 5.27
C VAL A 86 -4.91 -0.16 5.35
N SER A 87 -4.20 -1.21 5.77
CA SER A 87 -2.74 -1.21 5.84
C SER A 87 -2.10 -1.02 4.45
N GLN A 88 -2.63 -1.67 3.41
CA GLN A 88 -2.15 -1.49 2.03
C GLN A 88 -2.42 -0.07 1.52
N PHE A 89 -3.57 0.52 1.85
CA PHE A 89 -3.88 1.90 1.52
C PHE A 89 -2.89 2.88 2.16
N LEU A 90 -2.59 2.69 3.45
CA LEU A 90 -1.59 3.48 4.17
C LEU A 90 -0.18 3.28 3.61
N TYR A 91 0.18 2.04 3.28
CA TYR A 91 1.51 1.68 2.76
C TYR A 91 1.78 2.27 1.38
N LYS A 92 0.77 2.27 0.48
CA LYS A 92 0.86 2.96 -0.81
C LYS A 92 1.11 4.46 -0.62
N GLY A 93 0.57 5.06 0.44
CA GLY A 93 0.90 6.42 0.88
C GLY A 93 0.60 7.54 -0.12
N GLU A 94 -0.12 7.25 -1.20
CA GLU A 94 -0.26 8.15 -2.34
C GLU A 94 -1.18 9.33 -1.99
N GLY A 95 -0.60 10.52 -1.82
CA GLY A 95 -1.35 11.73 -1.41
C GLY A 95 -1.74 11.76 0.07
N LEU A 96 -1.18 10.86 0.90
CA LEU A 96 -1.39 10.83 2.34
C LEU A 96 -0.25 11.53 3.08
N ASN A 97 -0.59 12.23 4.15
CA ASN A 97 0.38 12.87 5.02
C ASN A 97 1.02 11.82 5.95
N LYS A 98 2.32 11.60 5.80
CA LYS A 98 3.10 10.64 6.60
C LYS A 98 3.02 10.85 8.11
N THR A 99 2.82 12.09 8.56
CA THR A 99 2.59 12.39 9.99
C THR A 99 1.27 11.81 10.46
N VAL A 100 0.20 12.00 9.67
CA VAL A 100 -1.14 11.51 10.00
C VAL A 100 -1.22 9.98 9.92
N ILE A 101 -0.48 9.36 9.00
CA ILE A 101 -0.31 7.90 8.96
C ILE A 101 0.30 7.42 10.29
N GLY A 102 1.38 8.06 10.73
CA GLY A 102 2.01 7.74 12.02
C GLY A 102 1.05 7.92 13.20
N ASP A 103 0.34 9.03 13.26
CA ASP A 103 -0.63 9.28 14.33
C ASP A 103 -1.72 8.20 14.37
N TYR A 104 -2.27 7.80 13.21
CA TYR A 104 -3.30 6.76 13.11
C TYR A 104 -2.78 5.37 13.47
N LEU A 105 -1.61 4.97 12.97
CA LEU A 105 -1.00 3.68 13.29
C LEU A 105 -0.60 3.58 14.78
N GLY A 106 -0.33 4.74 15.41
CA GLY A 106 -0.02 4.84 16.82
C GLY A 106 -1.25 4.87 17.74
N GLU A 107 -2.48 4.78 17.23
CA GLU A 107 -3.68 4.79 18.09
C GLU A 107 -3.87 3.48 18.86
N ARG A 108 -4.46 3.56 20.05
CA ARG A 108 -4.60 2.43 20.99
C ARG A 108 -5.79 1.52 20.74
N GLU A 109 -6.58 1.82 19.71
CA GLU A 109 -7.77 1.05 19.38
C GLU A 109 -7.39 -0.29 18.74
N ASP A 110 -8.12 -1.36 19.07
CA ASP A 110 -7.83 -2.72 18.60
C ASP A 110 -7.74 -2.82 17.07
N PHE A 111 -8.56 -2.04 16.35
CA PHE A 111 -8.51 -1.97 14.90
C PHE A 111 -7.19 -1.37 14.41
N ASN A 112 -6.75 -0.26 15.00
CA ASN A 112 -5.49 0.40 14.66
C ASN A 112 -4.28 -0.49 14.96
N LEU A 113 -4.31 -1.26 16.05
CA LEU A 113 -3.26 -2.23 16.39
C LEU A 113 -3.17 -3.35 15.34
N LYS A 114 -4.32 -3.88 14.88
CA LYS A 114 -4.35 -4.85 13.79
C LYS A 114 -3.85 -4.27 12.47
N VAL A 115 -4.24 -3.03 12.15
CA VAL A 115 -3.76 -2.31 10.96
C VAL A 115 -2.25 -2.10 11.06
N LEU A 116 -1.71 -1.77 12.23
CA LEU A 116 -0.27 -1.65 12.45
C LEU A 116 0.43 -3.00 12.20
N SER A 117 -0.06 -4.11 12.76
CA SER A 117 0.51 -5.43 12.50
C SER A 117 0.56 -5.75 11.01
N ALA A 118 -0.58 -5.60 10.31
CA ALA A 118 -0.66 -5.81 8.87
C ALA A 118 0.26 -4.85 8.09
N PHE A 119 0.38 -3.60 8.54
CA PHE A 119 1.27 -2.61 7.92
C PHE A 119 2.75 -2.98 8.07
N VAL A 120 3.16 -3.49 9.23
CA VAL A 120 4.54 -3.97 9.43
C VAL A 120 4.77 -5.25 8.63
N GLU A 121 3.77 -6.12 8.48
CA GLU A 121 3.86 -7.33 7.66
C GLU A 121 4.10 -7.06 6.17
N LEU A 122 3.57 -5.94 5.65
CA LEU A 122 3.84 -5.47 4.28
C LEU A 122 5.30 -5.06 4.05
N HIS A 123 6.08 -4.86 5.11
CA HIS A 123 7.51 -4.59 4.98
C HIS A 123 8.30 -5.89 4.93
N GLU A 124 9.06 -6.06 3.85
CA GLU A 124 10.02 -7.15 3.70
C GLU A 124 11.34 -6.76 4.39
N PHE A 125 11.61 -7.37 5.54
CA PHE A 125 12.85 -7.16 6.31
C PHE A 125 13.87 -8.29 6.16
N ALA A 126 13.56 -9.33 5.36
CA ALA A 126 14.47 -10.44 5.15
C ALA A 126 15.79 -9.96 4.52
N ASP A 127 16.91 -10.50 4.98
CA ASP A 127 18.28 -10.18 4.53
C ASP A 127 18.72 -8.71 4.73
N LEU A 128 17.90 -7.89 5.39
CA LEU A 128 18.24 -6.52 5.74
C LEU A 128 18.82 -6.46 7.15
N ASN A 129 19.86 -5.63 7.33
CA ASN A 129 20.32 -5.31 8.68
C ASN A 129 19.33 -4.38 9.40
N LEU A 130 19.43 -4.30 10.73
CA LEU A 130 18.47 -3.55 11.56
C LEU A 130 18.35 -2.08 11.13
N VAL A 131 19.46 -1.44 10.74
CA VAL A 131 19.48 -0.04 10.31
C VAL A 131 18.77 0.14 8.96
N GLN A 132 18.96 -0.79 8.02
CA GLN A 132 18.29 -0.80 6.72
C GLN A 132 16.78 -1.00 6.88
N ALA A 133 16.38 -2.01 7.68
CA ALA A 133 14.98 -2.27 7.99
C ALA A 133 14.31 -1.08 8.69
N LEU A 134 14.99 -0.46 9.67
CA LEU A 134 14.49 0.76 10.33
C LEU A 134 14.35 1.92 9.35
N ARG A 135 15.32 2.13 8.46
CA ARG A 135 15.25 3.19 7.45
C ARG A 135 14.05 2.98 6.52
N GLN A 136 13.79 1.75 6.09
CA GLN A 136 12.64 1.42 5.25
C GLN A 136 11.33 1.64 6.00
N PHE A 137 11.23 1.17 7.24
CA PHE A 137 10.04 1.34 8.08
C PHE A 137 9.72 2.82 8.34
N LEU A 138 10.73 3.60 8.74
CA LEU A 138 10.61 5.04 8.99
C LEU A 138 10.49 5.89 7.72
N TRP A 139 10.66 5.30 6.53
CA TRP A 139 10.40 5.99 5.27
C TRP A 139 8.90 6.05 4.97
N SER A 140 8.15 5.04 5.39
CA SER A 140 6.72 4.87 5.09
C SER A 140 5.83 5.84 5.88
N PHE A 141 6.24 6.25 7.09
CA PHE A 141 5.49 7.18 7.93
C PHE A 141 6.43 8.03 8.79
N ARG A 142 5.90 9.06 9.45
CA ARG A 142 6.69 9.87 10.40
C ARG A 142 6.36 9.45 11.82
N LEU A 143 7.40 9.21 12.63
CA LEU A 143 7.21 8.83 14.03
C LEU A 143 6.39 9.89 14.77
N PRO A 144 5.34 9.49 15.51
CA PRO A 144 4.60 10.39 16.39
C PRO A 144 5.49 10.87 17.54
N GLY A 145 5.18 12.02 18.13
CA GLY A 145 5.95 12.57 19.25
C GLY A 145 5.61 11.96 20.62
N GLU A 146 4.49 11.26 20.71
CA GLU A 146 4.00 10.64 21.94
C GLU A 146 4.76 9.33 22.23
N ALA A 147 5.43 9.24 23.38
CA ALA A 147 6.25 8.07 23.74
C ALA A 147 5.48 6.74 23.65
N GLN A 148 4.22 6.71 24.11
CA GLN A 148 3.37 5.52 24.06
C GLN A 148 3.01 5.07 22.62
N LYS A 149 3.00 5.99 21.66
CA LYS A 149 2.74 5.67 20.25
C LYS A 149 3.99 5.11 19.59
N ILE A 150 5.15 5.72 19.88
CA ILE A 150 6.45 5.23 19.42
C ILE A 150 6.67 3.81 19.94
N ASP A 151 6.45 3.58 21.24
CA ASP A 151 6.61 2.28 21.89
C ASP A 151 5.93 1.13 21.13
N ARG A 152 4.63 1.29 20.84
CA ARG A 152 3.82 0.29 20.12
C ARG A 152 4.29 0.05 18.69
N MET A 153 4.72 1.08 17.98
CA MET A 153 5.27 0.93 16.62
C MET A 153 6.59 0.17 16.63
N MET A 154 7.44 0.46 17.59
CA MET A 154 8.76 -0.15 17.72
C MET A 154 8.66 -1.61 18.16
N GLU A 155 7.70 -1.94 19.03
CA GLU A 155 7.41 -3.32 19.41
C GLU A 155 6.93 -4.15 18.21
N ALA A 156 5.98 -3.62 17.42
CA ALA A 156 5.51 -4.27 16.20
C ALA A 156 6.65 -4.47 15.18
N PHE A 157 7.50 -3.44 14.99
CA PHE A 157 8.68 -3.52 14.13
C PHE A 157 9.67 -4.59 14.61
N ALA A 158 10.02 -4.60 15.89
CA ALA A 158 10.99 -5.54 16.45
C ALA A 158 10.50 -6.98 16.32
N SER A 159 9.22 -7.22 16.63
CA SER A 159 8.58 -8.53 16.45
C SER A 159 8.69 -9.01 15.01
N ARG A 160 8.33 -8.16 14.03
CA ARG A 160 8.42 -8.51 12.61
C ARG A 160 9.86 -8.74 12.16
N TYR A 161 10.80 -7.90 12.57
CA TYR A 161 12.21 -8.04 12.18
C TYR A 161 12.79 -9.36 12.67
N CYS A 162 12.53 -9.75 13.92
CA CYS A 162 12.96 -11.03 14.49
C CYS A 162 12.32 -12.23 13.77
N GLN A 163 11.05 -12.12 13.34
CA GLN A 163 10.39 -13.15 12.54
C GLN A 163 11.01 -13.29 11.15
N CYS A 164 11.37 -12.18 10.50
CA CYS A 164 12.00 -12.19 9.18
C CYS A 164 13.48 -12.63 9.22
N ASN A 165 14.18 -12.39 10.33
CA ASN A 165 15.60 -12.68 10.49
C ASN A 165 15.87 -13.56 11.73
N PRO A 166 15.44 -14.84 11.69
CA PRO A 166 15.64 -15.74 12.81
C PRO A 166 17.14 -15.96 13.07
N GLY A 167 17.56 -15.80 14.32
CA GLY A 167 18.95 -16.01 14.75
C GLY A 167 19.85 -14.77 14.75
N VAL A 168 19.39 -13.62 14.26
CA VAL A 168 20.15 -12.35 14.36
C VAL A 168 20.14 -11.79 15.78
N PHE A 169 18.99 -11.87 16.46
CA PHE A 169 18.83 -11.44 17.85
C PHE A 169 18.33 -12.61 18.70
N GLN A 170 18.77 -12.69 19.97
CA GLN A 170 18.35 -13.73 20.91
C GLN A 170 16.92 -13.51 21.42
N SER A 171 16.49 -12.26 21.53
CA SER A 171 15.15 -11.88 21.95
C SER A 171 14.64 -10.68 21.14
N THR A 172 13.32 -10.55 21.05
CA THR A 172 12.65 -9.35 20.50
C THR A 172 13.02 -8.11 21.30
N ASP A 173 13.22 -8.24 22.61
CA ASP A 173 13.62 -7.15 23.50
C ASP A 173 14.97 -6.56 23.08
N THR A 174 15.97 -7.40 22.75
CA THR A 174 17.27 -6.92 22.26
C THR A 174 17.11 -6.12 20.97
N CYS A 175 16.28 -6.59 20.03
CA CYS A 175 15.99 -5.88 18.79
C CYS A 175 15.29 -4.54 19.06
N TYR A 176 14.31 -4.53 19.96
CA TYR A 176 13.56 -3.34 20.36
C TYR A 176 14.48 -2.27 20.97
N VAL A 177 15.28 -2.63 21.99
CA VAL A 177 16.16 -1.66 22.68
C VAL A 177 17.21 -1.13 21.72
N LEU A 178 17.80 -2.00 20.88
CA LEU A 178 18.78 -1.56 19.88
C LEU A 178 18.16 -0.61 18.85
N SER A 179 16.92 -0.86 18.45
CA SER A 179 16.19 0.01 17.54
C SER A 179 15.94 1.40 18.13
N PHE A 180 15.54 1.47 19.40
CA PHE A 180 15.42 2.73 20.14
C PHE A 180 16.76 3.45 20.25
N ALA A 181 17.84 2.71 20.53
CA ALA A 181 19.17 3.28 20.59
C ALA A 181 19.56 3.91 19.24
N ILE A 182 19.29 3.25 18.11
CA ILE A 182 19.55 3.78 16.76
C ILE A 182 18.76 5.06 16.50
N ILE A 183 17.48 5.11 16.85
CA ILE A 183 16.63 6.31 16.68
C ILE A 183 17.14 7.47 17.55
N MET A 184 17.49 7.19 18.80
CA MET A 184 18.05 8.18 19.72
C MET A 184 19.39 8.69 19.22
N LEU A 185 20.27 7.81 18.73
CA LEU A 185 21.55 8.18 18.12
C LEU A 185 21.35 9.08 16.89
N ASN A 186 20.41 8.74 16.02
CA ASN A 186 20.10 9.55 14.84
C ASN A 186 19.62 10.96 15.25
N THR A 187 18.73 11.03 16.25
CA THR A 187 18.29 12.30 16.83
C THR A 187 19.47 13.08 17.42
N SER A 188 20.37 12.45 18.17
CA SER A 188 21.55 13.11 18.76
C SER A 188 22.58 13.58 17.73
N LEU A 189 22.77 12.85 16.62
CA LEU A 189 23.76 13.19 15.59
C LEU A 189 23.29 14.31 14.66
N HIS A 190 22.00 14.33 14.31
CA HIS A 190 21.44 15.24 13.31
C HIS A 190 20.64 16.41 13.90
N ASN A 191 20.31 16.42 15.20
CA ASN A 191 19.67 17.56 15.83
C ASN A 191 20.72 18.64 16.20
N PRO A 192 20.71 19.83 15.58
CA PRO A 192 21.69 20.89 15.85
C PRO A 192 21.62 21.43 17.28
N ASN A 193 20.55 21.14 18.03
CA ASN A 193 20.41 21.54 19.43
C ASN A 193 21.14 20.61 20.41
N VAL A 194 21.60 19.43 19.96
CA VAL A 194 22.36 18.50 20.79
C VAL A 194 23.85 18.82 20.66
N ARG A 195 24.41 19.47 21.70
CA ARG A 195 25.82 19.89 21.74
C ARG A 195 26.80 18.73 21.94
N ASP A 196 26.35 17.64 22.54
CA ASP A 196 27.19 16.50 22.92
C ASP A 196 26.82 15.29 22.05
N LYS A 197 27.56 15.12 20.94
CA LYS A 197 27.34 14.03 19.99
C LYS A 197 28.03 12.78 20.54
N PRO A 198 27.29 11.73 20.95
CA PRO A 198 27.92 10.55 21.53
C PRO A 198 28.81 9.85 20.49
N PRO A 199 30.10 9.59 20.80
CA PRO A 199 30.96 8.82 19.92
C PRO A 199 30.46 7.37 19.84
N VAL A 200 30.79 6.69 18.73
CA VAL A 200 30.38 5.29 18.46
C VAL A 200 30.75 4.36 19.62
N GLU A 201 31.88 4.61 20.30
CA GLU A 201 32.30 3.84 21.47
C GLU A 201 31.36 3.98 22.68
N ARG A 202 30.76 5.16 22.87
CA ARG A 202 29.76 5.41 23.92
C ARG A 202 28.43 4.74 23.57
N PHE A 203 28.08 4.70 22.29
CA PHE A 203 26.94 3.90 21.82
C PHE A 203 27.16 2.41 22.06
N ILE A 204 28.35 1.89 21.73
CA ILE A 204 28.72 0.50 21.99
C ILE A 204 28.76 0.21 23.50
N SER A 205 29.24 1.14 24.34
CA SER A 205 29.28 0.93 25.79
C SER A 205 27.90 1.01 26.46
N MET A 206 27.00 1.87 25.97
CA MET A 206 25.61 1.94 26.44
C MET A 206 24.80 0.70 26.06
N ASN A 207 25.16 0.04 24.94
CA ASN A 207 24.51 -1.18 24.48
C ASN A 207 25.28 -2.47 24.88
N ARG A 208 26.42 -2.37 25.57
CA ARG A 208 27.16 -3.51 26.12
C ARG A 208 26.36 -4.12 27.28
N GLY A 209 25.56 -5.13 26.98
CA GLY A 209 24.78 -5.89 27.97
C GLY A 209 23.33 -6.17 27.57
N ILE A 210 22.84 -5.58 26.47
CA ILE A 210 21.44 -5.71 26.03
C ILE A 210 21.13 -7.10 25.46
N ASN A 211 22.14 -7.84 25.01
CA ASN A 211 21.99 -9.20 24.50
C ASN A 211 22.39 -10.22 25.57
N GLU A 212 21.72 -10.20 26.74
CA GLU A 212 21.90 -11.14 27.87
C GLU A 212 23.36 -11.53 28.17
N GLY A 213 24.27 -10.54 28.19
CA GLY A 213 25.71 -10.77 28.47
C GLY A 213 26.59 -11.16 27.27
N GLY A 214 26.02 -11.33 26.08
CA GLY A 214 26.73 -11.53 24.82
C GLY A 214 27.08 -10.22 24.10
N ILE A 215 28.31 -10.10 23.63
CA ILE A 215 28.76 -8.96 22.81
C ILE A 215 28.09 -9.05 21.44
N CYS A 216 27.30 -8.05 21.04
CA CYS A 216 26.84 -7.94 19.64
C CYS A 216 28.07 -7.94 18.71
N PRO A 217 28.12 -8.84 17.69
CA PRO A 217 29.28 -8.95 16.83
C PRO A 217 29.56 -7.61 16.12
N ARG A 218 30.83 -7.21 16.13
CA ARG A 218 31.38 -5.92 15.69
C ARG A 218 31.16 -5.56 14.20
N SER A 219 30.37 -6.33 13.46
CA SER A 219 30.23 -6.24 12.00
C SER A 219 29.05 -5.41 11.49
N PHE A 220 28.31 -4.70 12.35
CA PHE A 220 27.13 -3.89 11.94
C PHE A 220 27.43 -2.47 11.45
N SER A 221 28.70 -2.11 11.21
CA SER A 221 29.11 -0.75 10.82
C SER A 221 29.86 -0.71 9.48
N GLY A 222 29.28 -1.34 8.45
CA GLY A 222 29.72 -1.26 7.06
C GLY A 222 28.66 -0.64 6.16
#